data_AF-A0A7M1NVX3-F1
#
_entry.id   AF-A0A7M1NVX3-F1
#
_cell.length_a   1.000
_cell.length_b   1.000
_cell.length_c   1.000
_cell.angle_alpha   90.00
_cell.angle_beta   90.00
_cell.angle_gamma   90.00
#
_symmetry.space_group_name_H-M   'P 1'
#
loop_
_entity.id
_entity.type
_entity.pdbx_description
1 polymer ?
#
loop_
_entity_poly.entity_id
_entity_poly.type
_entity_poly.pdbx_seq_one_letter_code
_entity_poly.pdbx_strand_id
1 'polypeptide(L)'
;MKQFGRQWKLDISNDSETISIEQLRVAFEIDKTINEKPNPAKIQVWNLNRNHINKLLSQEYKKAALFVGYNELRQIYSGDITKVRIQREGLDFILTLECSDGHVAYTQSRAKTTLKAGATDKQIVEEIQKTMPKVQAGAIDIPNKRQLPRGRVLNGDSREILNRVARNNGADWSIQDGSLVFLPKDKVLSDDAVLISQDTGMINAPEQTDDGLEITCLLNPALQIGGLIKLESIIEYFNGEYKVVKLAHSGDGMGGDWHSKMTVVGGKFQKVDGGKGGK
;
A
#
# COMPACT_ATOMS: atom_id res chain seq x y z
N MET A 1 1.31 -5.83 23.89
CA MET A 1 1.16 -4.36 23.61
C MET A 1 -0.33 -4.02 23.71
N LYS A 2 -0.74 -3.06 24.54
CA LYS A 2 -2.17 -2.82 24.84
C LYS A 2 -2.81 -1.92 23.79
N GLN A 3 -3.61 -2.49 22.88
CA GLN A 3 -4.29 -1.78 21.79
C GLN A 3 -5.62 -1.15 22.25
N PHE A 4 -5.53 -0.14 23.12
CA PHE A 4 -6.68 0.69 23.55
C PHE A 4 -6.54 2.10 22.98
N GLY A 5 -7.66 2.85 22.90
CA GLY A 5 -7.65 4.21 22.38
C GLY A 5 -7.60 4.27 20.86
N ARG A 6 -8.51 3.56 20.19
CA ARG A 6 -8.66 3.59 18.72
C ARG A 6 -8.82 5.05 18.26
N GLN A 7 -7.98 5.46 17.35
CA GLN A 7 -8.03 6.76 16.69
C GLN A 7 -7.93 6.52 15.19
N TRP A 8 -8.73 7.26 14.43
CA TRP A 8 -8.67 7.27 12.98
C TRP A 8 -8.78 8.69 12.47
N LYS A 9 -8.22 8.90 11.28
CA LYS A 9 -8.34 10.13 10.51
C LYS A 9 -8.42 9.75 9.04
N LEU A 10 -9.44 10.25 8.36
CA LEU A 10 -9.59 10.12 6.92
C LEU A 10 -9.40 11.49 6.28
N ASP A 11 -8.35 11.61 5.47
CA ASP A 11 -8.10 12.79 4.65
C ASP A 11 -8.61 12.55 3.22
N ILE A 12 -9.43 13.47 2.74
CA ILE A 12 -9.99 13.47 1.38
C ILE A 12 -9.49 14.75 0.71
N SER A 13 -8.75 14.61 -0.40
CA SER A 13 -8.06 15.74 -1.01
C SER A 13 -8.26 15.87 -2.51
N ASN A 14 -8.13 17.10 -2.96
CA ASN A 14 -7.98 17.46 -4.36
C ASN A 14 -6.65 18.23 -4.53
N ASP A 15 -6.44 18.89 -5.65
CA ASP A 15 -5.19 19.61 -5.92
C ASP A 15 -5.04 20.91 -5.09
N SER A 16 -6.09 21.39 -4.39
CA SER A 16 -6.10 22.68 -3.67
C SER A 16 -6.49 22.60 -2.19
N GLU A 17 -7.27 21.61 -1.78
CA GLU A 17 -7.92 21.50 -0.47
C GLU A 17 -7.88 20.05 0.03
N THR A 18 -7.77 19.89 1.35
CA THR A 18 -7.90 18.61 2.05
C THR A 18 -8.95 18.73 3.14
N ILE A 19 -9.92 17.82 3.14
CA ILE A 19 -10.91 17.64 4.20
C ILE A 19 -10.38 16.53 5.13
N SER A 20 -10.23 16.84 6.42
CA SER A 20 -9.91 15.84 7.45
C SER A 20 -11.16 15.43 8.23
N ILE A 21 -11.39 14.12 8.33
CA ILE A 21 -12.53 13.52 9.05
C ILE A 21 -11.97 12.68 10.20
N GLU A 22 -12.17 13.18 11.43
CA GLU A 22 -11.62 12.56 12.66
C GLU A 22 -12.72 12.15 13.66
N GLN A 23 -13.90 12.78 13.57
CA GLN A 23 -14.98 12.62 14.56
C GLN A 23 -16.18 11.80 14.06
N LEU A 24 -16.26 11.56 12.75
CA LEU A 24 -17.32 10.74 12.17
C LEU A 24 -16.92 9.27 12.21
N ARG A 25 -17.93 8.39 12.29
CA ARG A 25 -17.70 6.95 12.12
C ARG A 25 -17.14 6.70 10.73
N VAL A 26 -16.01 5.98 10.69
CA VAL A 26 -15.38 5.50 9.47
C VAL A 26 -15.22 3.98 9.59
N ALA A 27 -15.64 3.27 8.57
CA ALA A 27 -15.32 1.85 8.40
C ALA A 27 -14.46 1.68 7.15
N PHE A 28 -13.56 0.71 7.16
CA PHE A 28 -12.62 0.51 6.08
C PHE A 28 -12.32 -0.97 5.87
N GLU A 29 -12.10 -1.32 4.61
CA GLU A 29 -11.59 -2.59 4.12
C GLU A 29 -10.52 -2.25 3.09
N ILE A 30 -9.28 -2.64 3.33
CA ILE A 30 -8.13 -2.33 2.48
C ILE A 30 -7.45 -3.64 2.15
N ASP A 31 -7.14 -3.87 0.88
CA ASP A 31 -6.37 -5.02 0.43
C ASP A 31 -5.12 -4.55 -0.31
N LYS A 32 -3.95 -4.84 0.26
CA LYS A 32 -2.66 -4.54 -0.33
C LYS A 32 -1.95 -5.80 -0.77
N THR A 33 -1.26 -5.72 -1.89
CA THR A 33 -0.45 -6.80 -2.42
C THR A 33 0.89 -6.29 -2.94
N ILE A 34 1.89 -7.16 -3.01
CA ILE A 34 3.21 -6.84 -3.57
C ILE A 34 3.23 -6.75 -5.10
N ASN A 35 2.18 -7.24 -5.76
CA ASN A 35 2.10 -7.28 -7.22
C ASN A 35 1.77 -5.92 -7.83
N GLU A 36 1.85 -5.85 -9.15
CA GLU A 36 1.72 -4.61 -9.91
C GLU A 36 0.33 -4.00 -9.92
N LYS A 37 -0.70 -4.72 -9.45
CA LYS A 37 -2.08 -4.24 -9.50
C LYS A 37 -2.29 -3.16 -8.43
N PRO A 38 -2.98 -2.05 -8.78
CA PRO A 38 -3.39 -1.05 -7.81
C PRO A 38 -4.15 -1.65 -6.63
N ASN A 39 -3.76 -1.28 -5.41
CA ASN A 39 -4.36 -1.81 -4.18
C ASN A 39 -5.75 -1.20 -3.95
N PRO A 40 -6.84 -2.00 -3.92
CA PRO A 40 -8.16 -1.48 -3.67
C PRO A 40 -8.37 -1.15 -2.18
N ALA A 41 -9.25 -0.18 -1.93
CA ALA A 41 -9.84 0.02 -0.63
C ALA A 41 -11.29 0.44 -0.74
N LYS A 42 -12.07 0.08 0.26
CA LYS A 42 -13.45 0.53 0.46
C LYS A 42 -13.50 1.26 1.79
N ILE A 43 -13.85 2.54 1.75
CA ILE A 43 -13.94 3.39 2.93
C ILE A 43 -15.36 3.93 3.02
N GLN A 44 -16.01 3.71 4.15
CA GLN A 44 -17.38 4.14 4.41
C GLN A 44 -17.38 5.21 5.50
N VAL A 45 -18.10 6.29 5.27
CA VAL A 45 -18.24 7.42 6.20
C VAL A 45 -19.71 7.67 6.47
N TRP A 46 -20.08 7.73 7.75
CA TRP A 46 -21.46 8.01 8.16
C TRP A 46 -21.67 9.50 8.37
N ASN A 47 -22.82 9.98 7.90
CA ASN A 47 -23.37 11.30 8.19
C ASN A 47 -22.42 12.47 7.86
N LEU A 48 -21.68 12.33 6.76
CA LEU A 48 -20.86 13.41 6.22
C LEU A 48 -21.77 14.59 5.82
N ASN A 49 -21.27 15.82 5.98
CA ASN A 49 -22.03 17.03 5.61
C ASN A 49 -22.40 17.00 4.12
N ARG A 50 -23.64 17.41 3.80
CA ARG A 50 -24.19 17.53 2.44
C ARG A 50 -23.26 18.28 1.47
N ASN A 51 -22.58 19.33 1.91
CA ASN A 51 -21.63 20.07 1.06
C ASN A 51 -20.45 19.19 0.63
N HIS A 52 -19.86 18.45 1.55
CA HIS A 52 -18.75 17.54 1.25
C HIS A 52 -19.21 16.33 0.42
N ILE A 53 -20.41 15.80 0.70
CA ILE A 53 -21.04 14.76 -0.13
C ILE A 53 -21.18 15.23 -1.57
N ASN A 54 -21.74 16.44 -1.79
CA ASN A 54 -21.94 16.97 -3.14
C ASN A 54 -20.61 17.13 -3.89
N LYS A 55 -19.57 17.67 -3.22
CA LYS A 55 -18.22 17.80 -3.81
C LYS A 55 -17.58 16.44 -4.14
N LEU A 56 -17.84 15.40 -3.34
CA LEU A 56 -17.38 14.04 -3.62
C LEU A 56 -18.14 13.41 -4.80
N LEU A 57 -19.45 13.61 -4.86
CA LEU A 57 -20.29 13.13 -5.98
C LEU A 57 -19.97 13.85 -7.30
N SER A 58 -19.56 15.13 -7.26
CA SER A 58 -19.09 15.89 -8.41
C SER A 58 -17.66 15.55 -8.84
N GLN A 59 -16.99 14.59 -8.16
CA GLN A 59 -15.62 14.16 -8.43
C GLN A 59 -14.56 15.27 -8.28
N GLU A 60 -14.83 16.26 -7.43
CA GLU A 60 -13.86 17.31 -7.13
C GLU A 60 -12.70 16.79 -6.28
N TYR A 61 -12.99 15.92 -5.31
CA TYR A 61 -11.98 15.23 -4.51
C TYR A 61 -11.59 13.91 -5.16
N LYS A 62 -10.28 13.69 -5.28
CA LYS A 62 -9.71 12.61 -6.10
C LYS A 62 -8.83 11.66 -5.33
N LYS A 63 -8.41 12.01 -4.11
CA LYS A 63 -7.51 11.19 -3.30
C LYS A 63 -8.07 10.99 -1.90
N ALA A 64 -7.89 9.80 -1.35
CA ALA A 64 -8.21 9.47 0.03
C ALA A 64 -6.97 8.88 0.72
N ALA A 65 -6.66 9.35 1.93
CA ALA A 65 -5.63 8.81 2.79
C ALA A 65 -6.23 8.47 4.16
N LEU A 66 -6.01 7.23 4.61
CA LEU A 66 -6.53 6.74 5.88
C LEU A 66 -5.38 6.53 6.86
N PHE A 67 -5.53 7.13 8.03
CA PHE A 67 -4.65 7.00 9.16
C PHE A 67 -5.39 6.32 10.30
N VAL A 68 -4.76 5.33 10.94
CA VAL A 68 -5.33 4.62 12.08
C VAL A 68 -4.25 4.31 13.12
N GLY A 69 -4.68 4.11 14.36
CA GLY A 69 -3.81 3.58 15.40
C GLY A 69 -4.44 3.58 16.80
N TYR A 70 -3.63 3.24 17.79
CA TYR A 70 -4.02 3.06 19.20
C TYR A 70 -3.16 3.95 20.09
N ASN A 71 -3.29 5.28 19.94
CA ASN A 71 -2.55 6.42 20.54
C ASN A 71 -1.74 7.25 19.53
N GLU A 72 -1.12 6.60 18.54
CA GLU A 72 -0.40 7.26 17.45
C GLU A 72 -1.03 6.87 16.12
N LEU A 73 -1.40 7.87 15.31
CA LEU A 73 -1.93 7.65 13.96
C LEU A 73 -0.79 7.38 12.98
N ARG A 74 -0.91 6.30 12.20
CA ARG A 74 -0.06 6.04 11.03
C ARG A 74 -0.91 5.85 9.80
N GLN A 75 -0.39 6.30 8.65
CA GLN A 75 -1.07 6.10 7.38
C GLN A 75 -1.02 4.61 7.02
N ILE A 76 -2.19 4.00 6.85
CA ILE A 76 -2.31 2.60 6.40
C ILE A 76 -2.81 2.48 4.96
N TYR A 77 -3.27 3.58 4.36
CA TYR A 77 -3.71 3.62 2.98
C TYR A 77 -3.61 5.03 2.40
N SER A 78 -3.21 5.15 1.14
CA SER A 78 -3.39 6.35 0.33
C SER A 78 -3.66 5.94 -1.12
N GLY A 79 -4.75 6.40 -1.72
CA GLY A 79 -5.10 6.02 -3.09
C GLY A 79 -6.07 6.99 -3.78
N ASP A 80 -6.27 6.77 -5.08
CA ASP A 80 -7.18 7.56 -5.90
C ASP A 80 -8.63 7.11 -5.66
N ILE A 81 -9.56 8.04 -5.49
CA ILE A 81 -11.00 7.77 -5.40
C ILE A 81 -11.50 7.47 -6.82
N THR A 82 -11.94 6.24 -7.03
CA THR A 82 -12.42 5.76 -8.33
C THR A 82 -13.94 5.79 -8.44
N LYS A 83 -14.64 5.58 -7.33
CA LYS A 83 -16.11 5.63 -7.28
C LYS A 83 -16.60 6.15 -5.94
N VAL A 84 -17.67 6.93 -5.99
CA VAL A 84 -18.39 7.41 -4.82
C VAL A 84 -19.83 6.94 -4.92
N ARG A 85 -20.34 6.32 -3.86
CA ARG A 85 -21.76 5.91 -3.74
C ARG A 85 -22.33 6.44 -2.44
N ILE A 86 -23.59 6.84 -2.48
CA ILE A 86 -24.34 7.20 -1.28
C ILE A 86 -25.52 6.25 -1.12
N GLN A 87 -25.72 5.79 0.11
CA GLN A 87 -26.87 4.98 0.49
C GLN A 87 -27.47 5.58 1.76
N ARG A 88 -28.79 5.45 1.91
CA ARG A 88 -29.49 5.84 3.12
C ARG A 88 -29.97 4.59 3.83
N GLU A 89 -29.54 4.41 5.07
CA GLU A 89 -29.96 3.31 5.92
C GLU A 89 -30.67 3.88 7.15
N GLY A 90 -32.00 3.80 7.15
CA GLY A 90 -32.83 4.44 8.17
C GLY A 90 -32.62 5.95 8.24
N LEU A 91 -32.02 6.41 9.33
CA LEU A 91 -31.70 7.82 9.58
C LEU A 91 -30.30 8.22 9.12
N ASP A 92 -29.43 7.25 8.83
CA ASP A 92 -28.04 7.49 8.48
C ASP A 92 -27.84 7.60 6.97
N PHE A 93 -26.93 8.49 6.58
CA PHE A 93 -26.38 8.55 5.23
C PHE A 93 -24.97 7.94 5.23
N ILE A 94 -24.79 6.90 4.42
CA ILE A 94 -23.52 6.18 4.31
C ILE A 94 -22.91 6.52 2.96
N LEU A 95 -21.78 7.24 3.00
CA LEU A 95 -20.97 7.51 1.83
C LEU A 95 -19.90 6.43 1.70
N THR A 96 -19.89 5.71 0.59
CA THR A 96 -18.88 4.69 0.26
C THR A 96 -17.94 5.22 -0.81
N LEU A 97 -16.65 5.23 -0.49
CA LEU A 97 -15.55 5.56 -1.37
C LEU A 97 -14.87 4.24 -1.78
N GLU A 98 -14.87 3.94 -3.08
CA GLU A 98 -14.04 2.88 -3.65
C GLU A 98 -12.76 3.54 -4.17
N CYS A 99 -11.63 3.16 -3.58
CA CYS A 99 -10.32 3.72 -3.84
C CYS A 99 -9.39 2.69 -4.48
N SER A 100 -8.39 3.16 -5.20
CA SER A 100 -7.36 2.33 -5.83
C SER A 100 -6.01 3.05 -5.82
N ASP A 101 -5.01 2.43 -5.21
CA ASP A 101 -3.69 3.04 -4.98
C ASP A 101 -2.89 3.19 -6.28
N GLY A 102 -2.62 4.43 -6.66
CA GLY A 102 -1.93 4.77 -7.90
C GLY A 102 -2.73 4.46 -9.16
N HIS A 103 -4.06 4.41 -9.11
CA HIS A 103 -4.93 4.12 -10.26
C HIS A 103 -4.63 4.99 -11.49
N VAL A 104 -4.52 6.30 -11.30
CA VAL A 104 -4.25 7.25 -12.40
C VAL A 104 -2.87 6.98 -12.99
N ALA A 105 -1.87 6.79 -12.14
CA ALA A 105 -0.51 6.48 -12.57
C ALA A 105 -0.45 5.13 -13.30
N TYR A 106 -1.13 4.11 -12.81
CA TYR A 106 -1.13 2.78 -13.40
C TYR A 106 -1.84 2.73 -14.76
N THR A 107 -2.95 3.46 -14.91
CA THR A 107 -3.81 3.38 -16.10
C THR A 107 -3.50 4.41 -17.19
N GLN A 108 -3.02 5.60 -16.82
CA GLN A 108 -2.88 6.73 -17.76
C GLN A 108 -1.42 7.08 -18.09
N SER A 109 -0.44 6.59 -17.32
CA SER A 109 0.96 6.97 -17.55
C SER A 109 1.54 6.27 -18.77
N ARG A 110 2.20 7.07 -19.62
CA ARG A 110 2.78 6.62 -20.88
C ARG A 110 4.14 7.24 -21.10
N ALA A 111 5.13 6.39 -21.36
CA ALA A 111 6.48 6.82 -21.70
C ALA A 111 6.59 7.20 -23.18
N LYS A 112 7.28 8.32 -23.44
CA LYS A 112 7.66 8.80 -24.78
C LYS A 112 9.02 9.48 -24.69
N THR A 113 10.08 8.71 -24.50
CA THR A 113 11.44 9.24 -24.34
C THR A 113 12.47 8.33 -25.00
N THR A 114 13.68 8.84 -25.23
CA THR A 114 14.79 8.08 -25.82
C THR A 114 15.98 8.11 -24.89
N LEU A 115 16.46 6.92 -24.52
CA LEU A 115 17.66 6.75 -23.72
C LEU A 115 18.88 6.56 -24.62
N LYS A 116 20.01 7.15 -24.24
CA LYS A 116 21.30 6.98 -24.92
C LYS A 116 21.87 5.59 -24.65
N ALA A 117 22.85 5.19 -25.47
CA ALA A 117 23.67 4.03 -25.17
C ALA A 117 24.35 4.21 -23.79
N GLY A 118 24.55 3.11 -23.07
CA GLY A 118 25.08 3.14 -21.69
C GLY A 118 24.03 3.31 -20.60
N ALA A 119 22.76 3.59 -20.93
CA ALA A 119 21.74 3.78 -19.92
C ALA A 119 21.42 2.48 -19.16
N THR A 120 21.11 2.60 -17.86
CA THR A 120 20.84 1.45 -16.98
C THR A 120 19.35 1.23 -16.76
N ASP A 121 18.98 0.05 -16.25
CA ASP A 121 17.59 -0.24 -15.83
C ASP A 121 17.12 0.75 -14.75
N LYS A 122 18.03 1.25 -13.89
CA LYS A 122 17.74 2.32 -12.93
C LYS A 122 17.29 3.61 -13.61
N GLN A 123 18.02 4.05 -14.62
CA GLN A 123 17.65 5.24 -15.39
C GLN A 123 16.35 5.04 -16.17
N ILE A 124 16.05 3.82 -16.62
CA ILE A 124 14.75 3.51 -17.22
C ILE A 124 13.64 3.77 -16.19
N VAL A 125 13.75 3.22 -14.97
CA VAL A 125 12.74 3.42 -13.92
C VAL A 125 12.61 4.90 -13.53
N GLU A 126 13.72 5.63 -13.41
CA GLU A 126 13.71 7.07 -13.15
C GLU A 126 12.99 7.87 -14.24
N GLU A 127 13.19 7.54 -15.53
CA GLU A 127 12.44 8.16 -16.63
C GLU A 127 10.95 7.80 -16.59
N ILE A 128 10.61 6.56 -16.21
CA ILE A 128 9.22 6.16 -16.05
C ILE A 128 8.55 6.90 -14.88
N GLN A 129 9.24 7.10 -13.76
CA GLN A 129 8.73 7.84 -12.61
C GLN A 129 8.28 9.26 -13.00
N LYS A 130 9.01 9.93 -13.92
CA LYS A 130 8.64 11.26 -14.43
C LYS A 130 7.28 11.31 -15.12
N THR A 131 6.81 10.16 -15.62
CA THR A 131 5.47 10.05 -16.23
C THR A 131 4.35 9.89 -15.19
N MET A 132 4.70 9.74 -13.91
CA MET A 132 3.79 9.55 -12.77
C MET A 132 3.97 10.68 -11.73
N PRO A 133 3.64 11.94 -12.05
CA PRO A 133 3.99 13.11 -11.22
C PRO A 133 3.37 13.12 -9.82
N LYS A 134 2.28 12.37 -9.60
CA LYS A 134 1.59 12.25 -8.30
C LYS A 134 2.07 11.06 -7.46
N VAL A 135 3.00 10.26 -7.99
CA VAL A 135 3.59 9.11 -7.30
C VAL A 135 5.00 9.48 -6.87
N GLN A 136 5.31 9.24 -5.61
CA GLN A 136 6.64 9.49 -5.04
C GLN A 136 7.59 8.32 -5.32
N ALA A 137 8.89 8.55 -5.22
CA ALA A 137 9.86 7.47 -5.26
C ALA A 137 9.92 6.81 -3.86
N GLY A 138 9.54 5.53 -3.78
CA GLY A 138 9.65 4.73 -2.57
C GLY A 138 10.96 3.91 -2.54
N ALA A 139 10.89 2.70 -1.97
CA ALA A 139 12.00 1.76 -2.01
C ALA A 139 12.20 1.21 -3.43
N ILE A 140 13.27 1.64 -4.10
CA ILE A 140 13.61 1.21 -5.47
C ILE A 140 15.00 0.57 -5.45
N ASP A 141 15.04 -0.75 -5.58
CA ASP A 141 16.27 -1.54 -5.62
C ASP A 141 16.36 -2.32 -6.93
N ILE A 142 17.33 -1.93 -7.76
CA ILE A 142 17.51 -2.48 -9.11
C ILE A 142 18.90 -3.11 -9.15
N PRO A 143 19.01 -4.43 -8.90
CA PRO A 143 20.30 -5.10 -8.78
C PRO A 143 21.03 -5.20 -10.13
N ASN A 144 20.29 -5.24 -11.24
CA ASN A 144 20.88 -5.36 -12.56
C ASN A 144 21.53 -4.04 -13.01
N LYS A 145 22.86 -4.04 -13.06
CA LYS A 145 23.67 -2.89 -13.54
C LYS A 145 23.95 -2.93 -15.04
N ARG A 146 23.28 -3.82 -15.78
CA ARG A 146 23.46 -3.93 -17.23
C ARG A 146 23.15 -2.59 -17.91
N GLN A 147 24.08 -2.19 -18.77
CA GLN A 147 23.95 -1.01 -19.60
C GLN A 147 23.40 -1.37 -20.97
N LEU A 148 22.57 -0.49 -21.53
CA LEU A 148 22.06 -0.67 -22.88
C LEU A 148 23.20 -0.53 -23.89
N PRO A 149 23.46 -1.54 -24.74
CA PRO A 149 24.56 -1.50 -25.71
C PRO A 149 24.32 -0.46 -26.82
N ARG A 150 23.06 -0.03 -27.01
CA ARG A 150 22.64 0.97 -28.00
C ARG A 150 21.55 1.85 -27.39
N GLY A 151 21.34 3.01 -27.99
CA GLY A 151 20.20 3.86 -27.62
C GLY A 151 18.88 3.13 -27.79
N ARG A 152 17.91 3.43 -26.93
CA ARG A 152 16.61 2.77 -26.89
C ARG A 152 15.50 3.78 -26.75
N VAL A 153 14.52 3.70 -27.65
CA VAL A 153 13.27 4.46 -27.56
C VAL A 153 12.32 3.73 -26.61
N LEU A 154 11.81 4.46 -25.62
CA LEU A 154 10.74 4.04 -24.71
C LEU A 154 9.44 4.70 -25.18
N ASN A 155 8.55 3.88 -25.75
CA ASN A 155 7.23 4.30 -26.19
C ASN A 155 6.22 3.23 -25.81
N GLY A 156 5.23 3.58 -24.99
CA GLY A 156 4.19 2.66 -24.54
C GLY A 156 3.77 2.90 -23.10
N ASP A 157 2.88 2.04 -22.61
CA ASP A 157 2.38 2.08 -21.25
C ASP A 157 3.54 1.92 -20.24
N SER A 158 3.63 2.83 -19.28
CA SER A 158 4.69 2.82 -18.28
C SER A 158 4.70 1.52 -17.47
N ARG A 159 3.53 0.98 -17.12
CA ARG A 159 3.37 -0.31 -16.43
C ARG A 159 4.00 -1.48 -17.21
N GLU A 160 3.91 -1.50 -18.54
CA GLU A 160 4.49 -2.59 -19.34
C GLU A 160 6.02 -2.51 -19.37
N ILE A 161 6.56 -1.29 -19.34
CA ILE A 161 7.99 -1.07 -19.24
C ILE A 161 8.49 -1.49 -17.86
N LEU A 162 7.79 -1.10 -16.78
CA LEU A 162 8.08 -1.54 -15.42
C LEU A 162 8.02 -3.06 -15.28
N ASN A 163 6.96 -3.71 -15.80
CA ASN A 163 6.82 -5.17 -15.82
C ASN A 163 8.04 -5.85 -16.46
N ARG A 164 8.56 -5.29 -17.55
CA ARG A 164 9.72 -5.85 -18.24
C ARG A 164 11.00 -5.67 -17.44
N VAL A 165 11.20 -4.50 -16.83
CA VAL A 165 12.37 -4.23 -15.99
C VAL A 165 12.32 -5.11 -14.73
N ALA A 166 11.16 -5.25 -14.09
CA ALA A 166 10.92 -6.11 -12.94
C ALA A 166 11.28 -7.57 -13.25
N ARG A 167 10.80 -8.12 -14.37
CA ARG A 167 11.15 -9.48 -14.83
C ARG A 167 12.65 -9.66 -15.03
N ASN A 168 13.33 -8.69 -15.65
CA ASN A 168 14.78 -8.75 -15.88
C ASN A 168 15.61 -8.65 -14.59
N ASN A 169 15.02 -8.16 -13.51
CA ASN A 169 15.67 -7.96 -12.22
C ASN A 169 15.22 -8.99 -11.17
N GLY A 170 14.31 -9.91 -11.50
CA GLY A 170 13.73 -10.84 -10.53
C GLY A 170 13.02 -10.10 -9.38
N ALA A 171 12.38 -8.97 -9.71
CA ALA A 171 11.74 -8.07 -8.75
C ALA A 171 10.24 -7.99 -8.97
N ASP A 172 9.54 -7.58 -7.93
CA ASP A 172 8.14 -7.16 -7.98
C ASP A 172 8.10 -5.63 -7.88
N TRP A 173 7.14 -5.00 -8.55
CA TRP A 173 6.91 -3.57 -8.42
C TRP A 173 5.44 -3.33 -8.12
N SER A 174 5.17 -2.28 -7.37
CA SER A 174 3.83 -1.86 -6.98
C SER A 174 3.83 -0.40 -6.60
N ILE A 175 2.65 0.21 -6.54
CA ILE A 175 2.47 1.52 -5.91
C ILE A 175 1.91 1.23 -4.52
N GLN A 176 2.59 1.71 -3.49
CA GLN A 176 2.24 1.54 -2.08
C GLN A 176 2.10 2.92 -1.45
N ASP A 177 0.87 3.26 -1.06
CA ASP A 177 0.50 4.51 -0.42
C ASP A 177 0.93 5.76 -1.22
N GLY A 178 0.81 5.68 -2.55
CA GLY A 178 1.27 6.73 -3.45
C GLY A 178 2.78 6.78 -3.71
N SER A 179 3.55 5.76 -3.31
CA SER A 179 4.99 5.64 -3.61
C SER A 179 5.27 4.44 -4.52
N LEU A 180 6.09 4.62 -5.57
CA LEU A 180 6.54 3.51 -6.40
C LEU A 180 7.57 2.69 -5.62
N VAL A 181 7.25 1.41 -5.41
CA VAL A 181 8.14 0.43 -4.80
C VAL A 181 8.58 -0.56 -5.88
N PHE A 182 9.88 -0.84 -5.92
CA PHE A 182 10.50 -1.83 -6.80
C PHE A 182 11.45 -2.66 -5.95
N LEU A 183 11.05 -3.90 -5.66
CA LEU A 183 11.67 -4.74 -4.64
C LEU A 183 12.05 -6.11 -5.21
N PRO A 184 13.34 -6.47 -5.26
CA PRO A 184 13.80 -7.81 -5.59
C PRO A 184 13.15 -8.87 -4.69
N LYS A 185 12.91 -10.06 -5.24
CA LYS A 185 12.19 -11.12 -4.50
C LYS A 185 12.92 -11.57 -3.24
N ASP A 186 14.25 -11.57 -3.29
CA ASP A 186 15.18 -11.89 -2.20
C ASP A 186 15.46 -10.69 -1.26
N LYS A 187 14.76 -9.56 -1.45
CA LYS A 187 14.90 -8.39 -0.59
C LYS A 187 13.62 -8.03 0.15
N VAL A 188 13.81 -7.35 1.28
CA VAL A 188 12.77 -6.76 2.14
C VAL A 188 13.07 -5.29 2.39
N LEU A 189 12.06 -4.54 2.82
CA LEU A 189 12.22 -3.15 3.25
C LEU A 189 13.24 -3.05 4.40
N SER A 190 13.86 -1.88 4.54
CA SER A 190 14.91 -1.64 5.53
C SER A 190 14.41 -1.54 6.97
N ASP A 191 13.09 -1.42 7.16
CA ASP A 191 12.44 -1.24 8.46
C ASP A 191 12.68 -2.41 9.43
N ASP A 192 12.43 -2.16 10.71
CA ASP A 192 12.58 -3.17 11.75
C ASP A 192 11.50 -4.25 11.63
N ALA A 193 11.88 -5.48 11.94
CA ALA A 193 10.95 -6.60 11.86
C ALA A 193 9.83 -6.44 12.89
N VAL A 194 8.58 -6.52 12.43
CA VAL A 194 7.42 -6.44 13.33
C VAL A 194 7.22 -7.79 14.02
N LEU A 195 7.28 -7.80 15.35
CA LEU A 195 7.04 -9.00 16.14
C LEU A 195 5.54 -9.33 16.19
N ILE A 196 5.17 -10.51 15.69
CA ILE A 196 3.82 -11.08 15.77
C ILE A 196 3.85 -12.29 16.69
N SER A 197 3.13 -12.19 17.80
CA SER A 197 2.98 -13.24 18.80
C SER A 197 1.63 -13.10 19.52
N GLN A 198 1.32 -14.05 20.39
CA GLN A 198 0.11 -13.97 21.22
C GLN A 198 0.08 -12.70 22.08
N ASP A 199 1.24 -12.26 22.57
CA ASP A 199 1.38 -11.06 23.40
C ASP A 199 1.33 -9.74 22.60
N THR A 200 1.61 -9.80 21.30
CA THR A 200 1.53 -8.64 20.39
C THR A 200 0.21 -8.56 19.62
N GLY A 201 -0.73 -9.47 19.88
CA GLY A 201 -2.09 -9.42 19.37
C GLY A 201 -2.37 -10.34 18.19
N MET A 202 -1.57 -11.40 17.99
CA MET A 202 -1.91 -12.48 17.06
C MET A 202 -3.24 -13.14 17.48
N ILE A 203 -4.11 -13.37 16.50
CA ILE A 203 -5.43 -13.96 16.66
C ILE A 203 -5.45 -15.28 15.93
N ASN A 204 -5.91 -16.33 16.61
CA ASN A 204 -5.86 -17.71 16.14
C ASN A 204 -4.42 -18.20 15.87
N ALA A 205 -4.31 -19.43 15.39
CA ALA A 205 -3.04 -19.98 14.95
C ALA A 205 -2.73 -19.55 13.50
N PRO A 206 -1.45 -19.44 13.11
CA PRO A 206 -1.05 -19.31 11.72
C PRO A 206 -1.56 -20.47 10.87
N GLU A 207 -1.99 -20.19 9.64
CA GLU A 207 -2.55 -21.18 8.71
C GLU A 207 -1.69 -21.28 7.45
N GLN A 208 -1.30 -22.50 7.08
CA GLN A 208 -0.52 -22.72 5.87
C GLN A 208 -1.44 -22.77 4.64
N THR A 209 -1.09 -22.01 3.61
CA THR A 209 -1.82 -21.92 2.34
C THR A 209 -0.86 -22.10 1.17
N ASP A 210 -1.39 -22.26 -0.04
CA ASP A 210 -0.59 -22.37 -1.27
C ASP A 210 0.28 -21.12 -1.54
N ASP A 211 -0.19 -19.95 -1.10
CA ASP A 211 0.48 -18.66 -1.30
C ASP A 211 1.46 -18.30 -0.18
N GLY A 212 1.52 -19.09 0.90
CA GLY A 212 2.37 -18.84 2.07
C GLY A 212 1.65 -19.09 3.40
N LEU A 213 2.16 -18.46 4.46
CA LEU A 213 1.57 -18.55 5.79
C LEU A 213 0.61 -17.38 6.00
N GLU A 214 -0.66 -17.67 6.30
CA GLU A 214 -1.64 -16.65 6.68
C GLU A 214 -1.64 -16.43 8.19
N ILE A 215 -1.61 -15.16 8.58
CA ILE A 215 -1.58 -14.75 9.97
C ILE A 215 -2.61 -13.64 10.15
N THR A 216 -3.42 -13.73 11.21
CA THR A 216 -4.32 -12.65 11.61
C THR A 216 -3.84 -12.08 12.93
N CYS A 217 -3.86 -10.76 13.06
CA CYS A 217 -3.62 -10.08 14.32
C CYS A 217 -4.60 -8.92 14.49
N LEU A 218 -4.67 -8.38 15.70
CA LEU A 218 -5.27 -7.07 15.91
C LEU A 218 -4.53 -6.03 15.05
N LEU A 219 -5.22 -4.96 14.66
CA LEU A 219 -4.69 -4.03 13.67
C LEU A 219 -3.31 -3.49 14.07
N ASN A 220 -2.35 -3.60 13.16
CA ASN A 220 -1.01 -3.09 13.40
C ASN A 220 -0.60 -2.16 12.24
N PRO A 221 -0.64 -0.82 12.45
CA PRO A 221 -0.31 0.15 11.42
C PRO A 221 1.16 0.15 10.99
N ALA A 222 2.04 -0.59 11.68
CA ALA A 222 3.44 -0.73 11.32
C ALA A 222 3.67 -1.83 10.26
N LEU A 223 2.68 -2.65 9.95
CA LEU A 223 2.78 -3.67 8.90
C LEU A 223 2.79 -3.02 7.52
N GLN A 224 3.70 -3.48 6.67
CA GLN A 224 3.87 -2.97 5.31
C GLN A 224 4.16 -4.10 4.33
N ILE A 225 3.71 -3.95 3.08
CA ILE A 225 4.04 -4.87 1.99
C ILE A 225 5.56 -4.83 1.73
N GLY A 226 6.19 -6.00 1.59
CA GLY A 226 7.63 -6.12 1.45
C GLY A 226 8.42 -5.94 2.75
N GLY A 227 7.75 -5.61 3.86
CA GLY A 227 8.35 -5.59 5.19
C GLY A 227 8.60 -7.00 5.74
N LEU A 228 9.45 -7.07 6.76
CA LEU A 228 9.78 -8.29 7.47
C LEU A 228 8.95 -8.38 8.76
N ILE A 229 8.42 -9.56 9.05
CA ILE A 229 7.83 -9.87 10.35
C ILE A 229 8.65 -10.97 11.03
N LYS A 230 8.64 -10.97 12.36
CA LYS A 230 9.14 -12.08 13.17
C LYS A 230 7.94 -12.74 13.83
N LEU A 231 7.68 -14.00 13.51
CA LEU A 231 6.56 -14.78 14.05
C LEU A 231 7.03 -15.63 15.22
N GLU A 232 6.33 -15.50 16.35
CA GLU A 232 6.47 -16.33 17.55
C GLU A 232 5.10 -16.92 17.91
N SER A 233 4.94 -18.21 17.64
CA SER A 233 3.75 -19.03 17.87
C SER A 233 4.03 -20.10 18.92
N ILE A 234 2.96 -20.61 19.55
CA ILE A 234 3.04 -21.80 20.43
C ILE A 234 3.57 -23.01 19.64
N ILE A 235 3.21 -23.11 18.37
CA ILE A 235 3.68 -24.19 17.50
C ILE A 235 4.99 -23.73 16.87
N GLU A 236 6.11 -24.25 17.39
CA GLU A 236 7.47 -23.85 17.00
C GLU A 236 7.76 -23.99 15.50
N TYR A 237 7.06 -24.89 14.82
CA TYR A 237 7.18 -25.09 13.36
C TYR A 237 6.90 -23.80 12.55
N PHE A 238 6.08 -22.88 13.08
CA PHE A 238 5.77 -21.62 12.42
C PHE A 238 6.69 -20.46 12.84
N ASN A 239 7.64 -20.69 13.73
CA ASN A 239 8.51 -19.61 14.21
C ASN A 239 9.56 -19.25 13.16
N GLY A 240 9.75 -17.96 12.93
CA GLY A 240 10.73 -17.50 11.95
C GLY A 240 10.51 -16.07 11.48
N GLU A 241 11.33 -15.67 10.51
CA GLU A 241 11.20 -14.39 9.83
C GLU A 241 10.54 -14.59 8.47
N TYR A 242 9.55 -13.76 8.17
CA TYR A 242 8.75 -13.87 6.95
C TYR A 242 8.57 -12.50 6.31
N LYS A 243 8.51 -12.48 4.98
CA LYS A 243 8.22 -11.27 4.19
C LYS A 243 6.73 -11.17 3.93
N VAL A 244 6.15 -9.99 4.16
CA VAL A 244 4.74 -9.72 3.89
C VAL A 244 4.51 -9.52 2.38
N VAL A 245 3.64 -10.34 1.78
CA VAL A 245 3.32 -10.25 0.34
C VAL A 245 1.88 -9.82 0.06
N LYS A 246 0.98 -10.06 1.01
CA LYS A 246 -0.39 -9.54 1.02
C LYS A 246 -0.72 -9.03 2.42
N LEU A 247 -1.45 -7.94 2.51
CA LEU A 247 -1.84 -7.31 3.76
C LEU A 247 -3.22 -6.70 3.61
N ALA A 248 -4.18 -7.19 4.38
CA ALA A 248 -5.51 -6.66 4.47
C ALA A 248 -5.72 -6.00 5.83
N HIS A 249 -6.26 -4.78 5.83
CA HIS A 249 -6.68 -4.08 7.03
C HIS A 249 -8.19 -3.88 7.02
N SER A 250 -8.84 -4.19 8.13
CA SER A 250 -10.27 -3.89 8.30
C SER A 250 -10.55 -3.33 9.68
N GLY A 251 -11.56 -2.48 9.75
CA GLY A 251 -11.99 -1.90 11.01
C GLY A 251 -13.15 -0.94 10.86
N ASP A 252 -13.81 -0.67 11.98
CA ASP A 252 -14.85 0.35 12.14
C ASP A 252 -14.54 1.19 13.38
N GLY A 253 -14.60 2.51 13.24
CA GLY A 253 -14.25 3.44 14.29
C GLY A 253 -15.17 3.38 15.51
N MET A 254 -16.46 3.06 15.33
CA MET A 254 -17.44 3.03 16.42
C MET A 254 -17.93 1.62 16.79
N GLY A 255 -17.58 0.61 16.01
CA GLY A 255 -17.99 -0.78 16.26
C GLY A 255 -16.99 -1.80 15.73
N GLY A 256 -17.29 -3.08 15.90
CA GLY A 256 -16.51 -4.18 15.33
C GLY A 256 -15.06 -4.28 15.82
N ASP A 257 -14.34 -5.19 15.18
CA ASP A 257 -12.94 -5.44 15.47
C ASP A 257 -12.03 -4.81 14.43
N TRP A 258 -10.85 -4.39 14.88
CA TRP A 258 -9.79 -3.89 14.02
C TRP A 258 -8.77 -4.98 13.82
N HIS A 259 -8.63 -5.46 12.58
CA HIS A 259 -7.79 -6.60 12.25
C HIS A 259 -6.81 -6.27 11.14
N SER A 260 -5.68 -6.96 11.17
CA SER A 260 -4.77 -7.09 10.04
C SER A 260 -4.62 -8.57 9.71
N LYS A 261 -4.94 -8.93 8.47
CA LYS A 261 -4.67 -10.26 7.93
C LYS A 261 -3.53 -10.15 6.94
N MET A 262 -2.53 -11.00 7.05
CA MET A 262 -1.37 -10.98 6.18
C MET A 262 -1.07 -12.37 5.63
N THR A 263 -0.63 -12.43 4.38
CA THR A 263 0.01 -13.61 3.81
C THR A 263 1.50 -13.33 3.74
N VAL A 264 2.29 -14.23 4.31
CA VAL A 264 3.74 -14.06 4.42
C VAL A 264 4.47 -15.26 3.82
N VAL A 265 5.65 -15.00 3.29
CA VAL A 265 6.50 -16.03 2.67
C VAL A 265 7.83 -16.13 3.38
N GLY A 266 8.27 -17.36 3.62
CA GLY A 266 9.59 -17.64 4.20
C GLY A 266 10.68 -17.53 3.15
N GLY A 267 11.90 -17.23 3.57
CA GLY A 267 13.04 -17.11 2.66
C GLY A 267 14.26 -16.49 3.33
N LYS A 268 15.38 -16.48 2.61
CA LYS A 268 16.56 -15.72 3.00
C LYS A 268 16.46 -14.34 2.38
N PHE A 269 16.14 -13.34 3.18
CA PHE A 269 15.94 -11.98 2.71
C PHE A 269 17.11 -11.07 3.12
N GLN A 270 17.48 -10.15 2.24
CA GLN A 270 18.39 -9.05 2.53
C GLN A 270 17.59 -7.75 2.62
N LYS A 271 17.92 -6.88 3.58
CA LYS A 271 17.34 -5.54 3.61
C LYS A 271 17.81 -4.76 2.39
N VAL A 272 16.92 -3.99 1.77
CA VAL A 272 17.32 -2.99 0.76
C VAL A 272 18.28 -1.99 1.39
N ASP A 273 19.29 -1.57 0.63
CA ASP A 273 20.21 -0.52 1.08
C ASP A 273 19.38 0.75 1.31
N GLY A 274 19.26 1.16 2.58
CA GLY A 274 18.41 2.28 3.00
C GLY A 274 18.79 3.57 2.29
N GLY A 275 18.18 3.83 1.14
CA GLY A 275 18.13 5.15 0.54
C GLY A 275 17.28 6.01 1.46
N LYS A 276 17.92 6.92 2.20
CA LYS A 276 17.27 7.93 3.03
C LYS A 276 16.17 8.63 2.21
N GLY A 277 14.92 8.19 2.36
CA GLY A 277 13.74 8.95 1.98
C GLY A 277 13.72 10.21 2.86
N GLY A 278 13.62 11.38 2.23
CA GLY A 278 13.70 12.66 2.89
C GLY A 278 12.71 12.77 4.06
N LYS A 279 13.21 13.32 5.17
CA LYS A 279 12.39 13.94 6.20
C LYS A 279 11.54 15.07 5.64
#